data_AF-A0A2V6GQU1-F1
#
_entry.id   AF-A0A2V6GQU1-F1
#
_cell.length_a   1.000
_cell.length_b   1.000
_cell.length_c   1.000
_cell.angle_alpha   90.00
_cell.angle_beta   90.00
_cell.angle_gamma   90.00
#
_symmetry.space_group_name_H-M   'P 1'
#
loop_
_entity.id
_entity.type
_entity.pdbx_description
1 polymer ?
#
loop_
_entity_poly.entity_id
_entity_poly.type
_entity_poly.pdbx_seq_one_letter_code
_entity_poly.pdbx_strand_id
1 'polypeptide(L)' 'CLLGGIIGLIFAFLMCFLIGVAFPSFPIHFSSELVLVSMLVSVLTGLISGFAPAWSASRLDPVTALRYE' A
#
# COMPACT_ATOMS: atom_id res chain seq x y z
N CYS A 1 -2.34 2.04 -4.06
CA CYS A 1 -2.38 1.84 -2.60
C CYS A 1 -3.51 0.90 -2.19
N LEU A 2 -4.78 1.23 -2.46
CA LEU A 2 -5.94 0.45 -1.97
C LEU A 2 -5.96 -1.02 -2.41
N LEU A 3 -5.81 -1.30 -3.70
CA LEU A 3 -5.77 -2.68 -4.21
C LEU A 3 -4.61 -3.49 -3.61
N GLY A 4 -3.41 -2.93 -3.61
CA GLY A 4 -2.24 -3.56 -2.98
C GLY A 4 -2.43 -3.76 -1.47
N GLY A 5 -3.07 -2.81 -0.79
CA GLY A 5 -3.41 -2.90 0.63
C GLY A 5 -4.40 -4.03 0.92
N ILE A 6 -5.46 -4.16 0.13
CA ILE A 6 -6.44 -5.26 0.26
C ILE A 6 -5.76 -6.61 0.04
N ILE A 7 -4.96 -6.74 -1.03
CA ILE A 7 -4.23 -7.98 -1.34
C ILE A 7 -3.25 -8.33 -0.22
N GLY A 8 -2.49 -7.35 0.28
CA GLY A 8 -1.57 -7.55 1.40
C GLY A 8 -2.28 -7.95 2.69
N LEU A 9 -3.45 -7.38 2.97
CA LEU A 9 -4.26 -7.71 4.16
C LEU A 9 -4.77 -9.16 4.10
N ILE A 10 -5.29 -9.58 2.95
CA ILE A 10 -5.74 -10.95 2.72
C ILE A 10 -4.56 -11.92 2.87
N PHE A 11 -3.40 -11.57 2.31
CA PHE A 11 -2.19 -12.39 2.40
C PHE A 11 -1.70 -12.52 3.85
N ALA A 12 -1.68 -11.43 4.62
CA ALA A 12 -1.30 -11.44 6.02
C ALA A 12 -2.27 -12.29 6.86
N PHE A 13 -3.58 -12.18 6.61
CA PHE A 13 -4.60 -13.01 7.25
C PHE A 13 -4.40 -14.49 6.96
N LEU A 14 -4.17 -14.83 5.69
CA LEU A 14 -3.92 -16.20 5.27
C LEU A 14 -2.66 -16.76 5.94
N MET A 15 -1.57 -15.99 5.99
CA MET A 15 -0.33 -16.40 6.66
C MET A 15 -0.51 -16.68 8.14
N CYS A 16 -1.15 -15.76 8.87
CA CYS A 16 -1.44 -15.99 10.28
C CYS A 16 -2.33 -17.21 10.52
N PHE A 17 -3.31 -17.46 9.64
CA PHE A 17 -4.14 -18.66 9.72
C PHE A 17 -3.32 -19.94 9.51
N LEU A 18 -2.49 -19.99 8.47
CA LEU A 18 -1.62 -21.15 8.22
C LEU A 18 -0.66 -21.41 9.38
N ILE A 19 -0.05 -20.36 9.95
CA ILE A 19 0.87 -20.51 11.07
C ILE A 19 0.12 -20.95 12.33
N GLY A 20 -1.09 -20.44 12.58
CA GLY A 20 -1.92 -20.86 13.71
C GLY A 20 -2.33 -22.35 13.64
N VAL A 21 -2.57 -22.86 12.44
CA VAL A 21 -2.85 -24.30 12.23
C VAL A 21 -1.58 -25.14 12.33
N ALA A 22 -0.46 -24.66 11.79
CA ALA A 22 0.82 -25.40 11.79
C ALA A 22 1.52 -25.42 13.16
N PHE A 23 1.35 -24.36 13.97
CA PHE A 23 2.00 -24.18 15.26
C PHE A 23 1.01 -23.68 16.33
N PRO A 24 0.22 -24.59 16.94
CA PRO A 24 -0.84 -24.22 17.89
C PRO A 24 -0.34 -23.56 19.18
N SER A 25 0.92 -23.79 19.54
CA SER A 25 1.58 -23.20 20.72
C SER A 25 2.19 -21.84 20.44
N PHE A 26 2.13 -21.34 19.21
CA PHE A 26 2.71 -20.05 18.84
C PHE A 26 1.70 -18.92 19.07
N PRO A 27 1.99 -17.96 19.96
CA PRO A 27 1.04 -16.89 20.29
C PRO A 27 0.99 -15.86 19.16
N ILE A 28 0.12 -16.08 18.18
CA ILE A 28 -0.17 -15.11 17.10
C ILE A 28 -1.30 -14.19 17.57
N HIS A 29 -0.98 -12.89 17.64
CA HIS A 29 -1.94 -11.85 17.98
C HIS A 29 -2.11 -10.89 16.81
N PHE A 30 -3.31 -10.83 16.26
CA PHE A 30 -3.68 -9.76 15.33
C PHE A 30 -3.99 -8.49 16.11
N SER A 31 -3.08 -7.53 16.08
CA SER A 31 -3.35 -6.19 16.61
C SER A 31 -4.01 -5.33 15.54
N SER A 32 -5.23 -4.86 15.83
CA SER A 32 -5.96 -3.92 14.96
C SER A 32 -5.22 -2.59 14.78
N GLU A 33 -4.42 -2.18 15.75
CA GLU A 33 -3.59 -0.97 15.65
C GLU A 33 -2.51 -1.10 14.58
N LEU A 34 -1.81 -2.24 14.53
CA LEU A 34 -0.78 -2.50 13.51
C LEU A 34 -1.39 -2.54 12.11
N VAL A 35 -2.59 -3.09 11.99
CA VAL A 35 -3.34 -3.09 10.73
C VAL A 35 -3.65 -1.66 10.29
N LEU A 36 -4.16 -0.82 11.19
CA LEU A 36 -4.48 0.59 10.88
C LEU A 36 -3.22 1.38 10.47
N VAL A 37 -2.13 1.22 11.23
CA VAL A 37 -0.85 1.89 10.96
C VAL A 37 -0.28 1.46 9.61
N SER A 38 -0.27 0.16 9.30
CA SER A 38 0.24 -0.33 8.01
C SER A 38 -0.59 0.16 6.83
N MET A 39 -1.92 0.27 6.99
CA MET A 39 -2.82 0.82 5.98
C MET A 39 -2.54 2.31 5.73
N LEU A 40 -2.36 3.10 6.81
CA LEU A 40 -1.96 4.50 6.74
C LEU A 40 -0.62 4.68 6.02
N VAL A 41 0.38 3.89 6.40
CA VAL A 41 1.71 3.94 5.75
C VAL A 41 1.61 3.61 4.26
N SER A 42 0.87 2.56 3.87
CA SER A 42 0.67 2.19 2.47
C SER A 42 0.02 3.31 1.65
N VAL A 43 -0.98 3.98 2.21
CA VAL A 43 -1.64 5.13 1.57
C VAL A 43 -0.67 6.29 1.41
N LEU A 44 0.04 6.65 2.48
CA LEU A 44 1.02 7.76 2.45
C LEU A 44 2.13 7.50 1.44
N THR A 45 2.72 6.31 1.43
CA THR A 45 3.80 5.97 0.48
C THR A 45 3.34 6.08 -0.96
N GLY A 46 2.18 5.51 -1.30
CA GLY A 46 1.70 5.61 -2.67
C GLY A 46 1.15 7.00 -3.04
N LEU A 47 0.69 7.79 -2.07
CA LEU A 47 0.38 9.19 -2.29
C LEU A 47 1.65 9.99 -2.60
N ILE A 48 2.71 9.84 -1.81
CA ILE A 48 3.99 10.53 -2.04
C ILE A 48 4.56 10.13 -3.41
N SER A 49 4.59 8.83 -3.70
CA SER A 49 5.10 8.31 -4.97
C SER A 49 4.28 8.72 -6.19
N GLY A 50 2.96 8.94 -6.05
CA GLY A 50 2.10 9.38 -7.16
C GLY A 50 2.01 10.90 -7.29
N PHE A 51 2.03 11.61 -6.16
CA PHE A 51 1.85 13.06 -6.11
C PHE A 51 3.09 13.82 -6.59
N ALA A 52 4.29 13.42 -6.16
CA ALA A 52 5.53 14.06 -6.59
C ALA A 52 5.70 14.09 -8.13
N PRO A 53 5.53 12.99 -8.88
CA PRO A 53 5.60 13.03 -10.34
C PRO A 53 4.40 13.74 -10.98
N ALA A 54 3.18 13.58 -10.44
CA ALA A 54 2.00 14.28 -10.96
C ALA A 54 2.14 15.80 -10.85
N TRP A 55 2.72 16.29 -9.77
CA TRP A 55 3.02 17.70 -9.59
C TRP A 55 4.01 18.21 -10.65
N SER A 56 5.08 17.45 -10.90
CA SER A 56 6.04 17.78 -11.96
C SER A 56 5.37 17.84 -13.34
N ALA A 57 4.56 16.84 -13.68
CA ALA A 57 3.83 16.78 -14.95
C ALA A 57 2.82 17.92 -15.13
N SER A 58 2.12 18.32 -14.05
CA SER A 58 1.13 19.40 -14.10
C SER A 58 1.72 20.78 -14.41
N ARG A 59 3.03 20.96 -14.21
CA ARG A 59 3.75 22.21 -14.49
C ARG A 59 4.45 22.22 -15.85
N LEU A 60 4.30 21.16 -16.65
CA LEU A 60 4.88 21.11 -17.97
C LEU A 60 4.14 22.08 -18.89
N ASP A 61 4.89 22.91 -19.62
CA ASP A 61 4.29 23.92 -20.50
C ASP A 61 3.50 23.21 -21.61
N PRO A 62 2.18 23.45 -21.75
CA PRO A 62 1.32 22.69 -22.65
C PRO A 62 1.77 22.74 -24.12
N VAL A 63 2.45 23.82 -24.52
CA VAL A 63 3.05 23.93 -25.86
C VAL A 63 4.12 22.87 -26.09
N THR A 64 4.96 22.57 -25.09
CA THR A 64 5.94 21.46 -25.14
C THR A 64 5.26 20.11 -25.06
N ALA A 65 4.20 19.96 -24.26
CA ALA A 65 3.48 18.69 -24.15
C ALA A 65 2.81 18.27 -25.46
N LEU A 66 2.27 19.24 -26.22
CA LEU A 66 1.65 19.04 -27.54
C LEU A 66 2.67 18.97 -28.70
N ARG A 67 3.88 19.52 -28.54
CA ARG A 67 4.96 19.44 -29.55
C ARG A 67 5.76 18.15 -29.52
N TYR A 68 5.53 17.31 -28.50
CA TYR A 68 6.11 15.97 -28.40
C TYR A 68 5.26 14.91 -29.12
N GLU A 69 4.16 15.31 -29.78
CA GLU A 69 3.55 14.54 -30.87
C GLU A 69 4.39 14.56 -32.15
#